data_AF-A0A7K1VKL3-F1
#
_entry.id   AF-A0A7K1VKL3-F1
#
_cell.length_a   1.000
_cell.length_b   1.000
_cell.length_c   1.000
_cell.angle_alpha   90.00
_cell.angle_beta   90.00
_cell.angle_gamma   90.00
#
_symmetry.space_group_name_H-M   'P 1'
#
loop_
_entity.id
_entity.type
_entity.pdbx_description
1 polymer ?
#
loop_
_entity_poly.entity_id
_entity_poly.type
_entity_poly.pdbx_seq_one_letter_code
_entity_poly.pdbx_strand_id
1 'polypeptide(L)'
;MRRTGAALLTVPVLLVSGCALPGGKQDESLCAPLEESWNAFAADPTIVNRSSFEDALDSFAYDSSTSTSADAARLAEQNLLDGLAGDRTTSRYFWNSLDLVAAECAEVGEELSFDRHGEPLQTIAGSGAGA
;
A
#
# COMPACT_ATOMS: atom_id res chain seq x y z
N MET A 1 -28.06 29.30 60.86
CA MET A 1 -26.76 28.61 60.93
C MET A 1 -26.45 28.00 59.56
N ARG A 2 -25.26 28.31 59.02
CA ARG A 2 -24.46 27.62 57.99
C ARG A 2 -25.00 27.44 56.55
N ARG A 3 -24.28 28.13 55.64
CA ARG A 3 -24.07 27.85 54.21
C ARG A 3 -23.36 26.51 53.98
N THR A 4 -23.73 25.82 52.90
CA THR A 4 -22.90 24.95 52.04
C THR A 4 -23.79 24.59 50.83
N GLY A 5 -23.52 24.88 49.56
CA GLY A 5 -22.25 25.13 48.88
C GLY A 5 -21.67 23.82 48.36
N ALA A 6 -22.03 23.42 47.12
CA ALA A 6 -21.22 22.50 46.30
C ALA A 6 -21.64 22.63 44.82
N ALA A 7 -20.89 23.48 44.11
CA ALA A 7 -20.78 23.42 42.66
C ALA A 7 -19.92 22.20 42.29
N LEU A 8 -20.38 21.40 41.34
CA LEU A 8 -19.55 20.41 40.62
C LEU A 8 -19.67 20.77 39.15
N LEU A 9 -18.79 21.66 38.71
CA LEU A 9 -17.59 21.32 37.93
C LEU A 9 -17.95 20.87 36.51
N THR A 10 -18.08 21.90 35.67
CA THR A 10 -17.71 21.93 34.26
C THR A 10 -16.72 20.82 33.90
N VAL A 11 -17.18 19.82 33.15
CA VAL A 11 -16.30 18.89 32.45
C VAL A 11 -15.60 19.68 31.35
N PRO A 12 -14.27 19.80 31.36
CA PRO A 12 -13.56 20.40 30.25
C PRO A 12 -13.59 19.37 29.12
N VAL A 13 -14.26 19.71 28.02
CA VAL A 13 -14.06 19.05 26.73
C VAL A 13 -12.65 19.43 26.27
N LEU A 14 -11.66 18.76 26.82
CA LEU A 14 -10.27 18.84 26.39
C LEU A 14 -10.17 18.14 25.04
N LEU A 15 -10.12 18.96 24.00
CA LEU A 15 -9.12 18.89 22.94
C LEU A 15 -8.68 17.47 22.57
N VAL A 16 -9.39 16.87 21.62
CA VAL A 16 -8.74 16.00 20.64
C VAL A 16 -8.92 16.68 19.28
N SER A 17 -8.25 17.82 19.12
CA SER A 17 -7.74 18.19 17.80
C SER A 17 -6.83 17.04 17.39
N GLY A 18 -7.39 16.10 16.61
CA GLY A 18 -6.65 14.97 16.09
C GLY A 18 -5.33 15.47 15.54
N CYS A 19 -4.25 14.78 15.90
CA CYS A 19 -2.98 14.93 15.21
C CYS A 19 -3.29 14.66 13.72
N ALA A 20 -3.49 15.71 12.92
CA ALA A 20 -3.37 15.59 11.50
C ALA A 20 -1.93 15.14 11.29
N LEU A 21 -1.74 13.87 10.93
CA LEU A 21 -0.42 13.38 10.56
C LEU A 21 0.12 14.36 9.50
N PRO A 22 1.36 14.86 9.63
CA PRO A 22 1.98 15.63 8.57
C PRO A 22 2.26 14.65 7.43
N GLY A 23 1.30 14.52 6.53
CA GLY A 23 1.38 13.73 5.31
C GLY A 23 0.37 14.32 4.34
N GLY A 24 0.81 14.66 3.13
CA GLY A 24 -0.11 15.10 2.09
C GLY A 24 -1.13 13.99 1.80
N LYS A 25 -2.26 14.33 1.19
CA LYS A 25 -3.13 13.28 0.66
C LYS A 25 -2.43 12.62 -0.52
N GLN A 26 -2.55 11.29 -0.64
CA GLN A 26 -2.05 10.56 -1.79
C GLN A 26 -2.60 11.15 -3.10
N ASP A 27 -1.83 11.11 -4.18
CA ASP A 27 -2.32 11.49 -5.49
C ASP A 27 -3.16 10.34 -6.06
N GLU A 28 -4.46 10.58 -6.26
CA GLU A 28 -5.43 9.61 -6.79
C GLU A 28 -5.02 9.05 -8.15
N SER A 29 -4.32 9.84 -8.97
CA SER A 29 -3.90 9.44 -10.32
C SER A 29 -2.84 8.34 -10.33
N LEU A 30 -2.17 8.12 -9.20
CA LEU A 30 -1.15 7.08 -9.04
C LEU A 30 -1.74 5.71 -8.67
N CYS A 31 -3.02 5.65 -8.27
CA CYS A 31 -3.66 4.44 -7.78
C CYS A 31 -4.08 3.48 -8.91
N ALA A 32 -4.81 3.98 -9.92
CA ALA A 32 -5.27 3.14 -11.04
C ALA A 32 -4.14 2.42 -11.79
N PRO A 33 -2.99 3.06 -12.12
CA PRO A 33 -1.89 2.36 -12.78
C PRO A 33 -1.35 1.15 -12.02
N LEU A 34 -1.38 1.16 -10.69
CA LEU A 34 -0.93 0.03 -9.86
C LEU A 34 -1.83 -1.19 -10.02
N GLU A 35 -3.15 -0.98 -9.92
CA GLU A 35 -4.13 -2.06 -10.11
C GLU A 35 -4.07 -2.62 -11.53
N GLU A 36 -4.10 -1.74 -12.53
CA GLU A 36 -4.12 -2.15 -13.93
C GLU A 36 -2.89 -2.97 -14.30
N SER A 37 -1.70 -2.51 -13.92
CA SER A 37 -0.45 -3.19 -14.23
C SER A 37 -0.26 -4.49 -13.43
N TRP A 38 -0.67 -4.54 -12.16
CA TRP A 38 -0.68 -5.80 -11.40
C TRP A 38 -1.62 -6.82 -12.03
N ASN A 39 -2.87 -6.43 -12.33
CA ASN A 39 -3.87 -7.34 -12.88
C ASN A 39 -3.46 -7.84 -14.27
N ALA A 40 -2.81 -6.99 -15.08
CA ALA A 40 -2.20 -7.41 -16.35
C ALA A 40 -1.08 -8.45 -16.14
N PHE A 41 -0.19 -8.25 -15.15
CA PHE A 41 0.85 -9.21 -14.82
C PHE A 41 0.29 -10.53 -14.24
N ALA A 42 -0.74 -10.46 -13.39
CA ALA A 42 -1.40 -11.63 -12.82
C ALA A 42 -2.12 -12.47 -13.89
N ALA A 43 -2.69 -11.82 -14.90
CA ALA A 43 -3.31 -12.48 -16.04
C ALA A 43 -2.29 -13.10 -17.00
N ASP A 44 -1.21 -12.39 -17.30
CA ASP A 44 -0.14 -12.83 -18.21
C ASP A 44 1.26 -12.48 -17.65
N PRO A 45 1.94 -13.41 -16.95
CA PRO A 45 3.15 -13.13 -16.17
C PRO A 45 4.41 -13.04 -17.05
N THR A 46 4.41 -12.11 -18.00
CA THR A 46 5.56 -11.80 -18.87
C THR A 46 6.51 -10.80 -18.21
N ILE A 47 7.75 -10.74 -18.70
CA ILE A 47 8.72 -9.72 -18.27
C ILE A 47 8.22 -8.30 -18.56
N VAL A 48 7.48 -8.11 -19.66
CA VAL A 48 6.94 -6.80 -20.04
C VAL A 48 5.90 -6.34 -19.02
N ASN A 49 4.93 -7.20 -18.68
CA ASN A 49 3.89 -6.84 -17.72
C ASN A 49 4.47 -6.68 -16.30
N ARG A 50 5.47 -7.48 -15.94
CA ARG A 50 6.22 -7.27 -14.68
C ARG A 50 6.88 -5.89 -14.64
N SER A 51 7.61 -5.53 -15.70
CA SER A 51 8.29 -4.23 -15.79
C SER A 51 7.30 -3.07 -15.68
N SER A 52 6.12 -3.18 -16.30
CA SER A 52 5.09 -2.14 -16.17
C SER A 52 4.57 -1.97 -14.74
N PHE A 53 4.48 -3.06 -13.98
CA PHE A 53 4.09 -2.99 -12.57
C PHE A 53 5.23 -2.43 -11.70
N GLU A 54 6.49 -2.81 -11.99
CA GLU A 54 7.68 -2.21 -11.35
C GLU A 54 7.71 -0.68 -11.60
N ASP A 55 7.48 -0.23 -12.84
CA ASP A 55 7.43 1.20 -13.19
C ASP A 55 6.29 1.95 -12.45
N ALA A 56 5.13 1.30 -12.26
CA ALA A 56 4.02 1.87 -11.51
C ALA A 56 4.35 2.00 -10.02
N LEU A 57 5.03 1.01 -9.43
CA LEU A 57 5.51 1.06 -8.05
C LEU A 57 6.57 2.15 -7.84
N ASP A 58 7.51 2.30 -8.78
CA ASP A 58 8.53 3.36 -8.73
C ASP A 58 7.90 4.75 -8.85
N SER A 59 6.98 4.93 -9.81
CA SER A 59 6.23 6.18 -9.97
C SER A 59 5.43 6.52 -8.71
N PHE A 60 4.74 5.54 -8.13
CA PHE A 60 4.04 5.73 -6.85
C PHE A 60 5.01 6.08 -5.72
N ALA A 61 6.17 5.42 -5.64
CA ALA A 61 7.17 5.71 -4.62
C ALA A 61 7.83 7.10 -4.75
N TYR A 62 7.96 7.59 -5.98
CA TYR A 62 8.58 8.88 -6.29
C TYR A 62 7.61 10.04 -6.11
N ASP A 63 6.39 9.91 -6.65
CA ASP A 63 5.39 10.99 -6.68
C ASP A 63 4.41 10.95 -5.50
N SER A 64 4.50 9.93 -4.63
CA SER A 64 3.69 9.84 -3.41
C SER A 64 3.86 11.07 -2.52
N SER A 65 2.72 11.55 -2.03
CA SER A 65 2.64 12.70 -1.12
C SER A 65 2.92 12.35 0.35
N THR A 66 3.12 11.07 0.67
CA THR A 66 3.51 10.60 2.01
C THR A 66 4.73 9.68 1.98
N SER A 67 5.56 9.75 3.02
CA SER A 67 6.70 8.83 3.18
C SER A 67 6.24 7.39 3.38
N THR A 68 5.10 7.19 4.05
CA THR A 68 4.55 5.85 4.32
C THR A 68 4.11 5.16 3.04
N SER A 69 3.35 5.83 2.18
CA SER A 69 2.95 5.33 0.86
C SER A 69 4.18 5.04 -0.01
N ALA A 70 5.17 5.93 0.01
CA ALA A 70 6.40 5.75 -0.75
C ALA A 70 7.23 4.54 -0.28
N ASP A 71 7.38 4.38 1.04
CA ASP A 71 8.11 3.26 1.62
C ASP A 71 7.37 1.93 1.43
N ALA A 72 6.04 1.94 1.49
CA ALA A 72 5.22 0.77 1.19
C ALA A 72 5.41 0.30 -0.26
N ALA A 73 5.41 1.21 -1.24
CA ALA A 73 5.64 0.86 -2.64
C ALA A 73 7.05 0.31 -2.89
N ARG A 74 8.09 0.91 -2.29
CA ARG A 74 9.47 0.38 -2.38
C ARG A 74 9.60 -1.01 -1.77
N LEU A 75 8.94 -1.24 -0.63
CA LEU A 75 8.91 -2.56 0.00
C LEU A 75 8.14 -3.58 -0.85
N ALA A 76 7.06 -3.18 -1.52
CA ALA A 76 6.34 -4.04 -2.44
C ALA A 76 7.25 -4.45 -3.61
N GLU A 77 7.95 -3.51 -4.25
CA GLU A 77 8.87 -3.80 -5.34
C GLU A 77 10.00 -4.77 -4.92
N GLN A 78 10.65 -4.50 -3.78
CA GLN A 78 11.70 -5.37 -3.27
C GLN A 78 11.19 -6.79 -3.00
N ASN A 79 10.05 -6.93 -2.32
CA ASN A 79 9.47 -8.23 -1.99
C ASN A 79 8.91 -8.96 -3.22
N LEU A 80 8.49 -8.24 -4.26
CA LEU A 80 8.12 -8.82 -5.55
C LEU A 80 9.34 -9.53 -6.17
N LEU A 81 10.47 -8.84 -6.26
CA LEU A 81 11.69 -9.39 -6.86
C LEU A 81 12.20 -10.62 -6.08
N ASP A 82 12.24 -10.52 -4.75
CA ASP A 82 12.67 -11.63 -3.89
C ASP A 82 11.65 -12.79 -3.89
N GLY A 83 10.35 -12.48 -3.94
CA GLY A 83 9.28 -13.48 -3.99
C GLY A 83 9.23 -14.24 -5.31
N LEU A 84 9.46 -13.55 -6.43
CA LEU A 84 9.62 -14.17 -7.75
C LEU A 84 10.88 -15.03 -7.84
N ALA A 85 11.89 -14.80 -7.00
CA ALA A 85 13.06 -15.67 -6.87
C ALA A 85 12.77 -16.96 -6.07
N GLY A 86 11.55 -17.12 -5.54
CA GLY A 86 11.06 -18.36 -4.92
C GLY A 86 11.03 -18.35 -3.39
N ASP A 87 11.24 -17.20 -2.73
CA ASP A 87 11.04 -17.08 -1.29
C ASP A 87 9.54 -16.92 -0.97
N ARG A 88 8.99 -17.85 -0.20
CA ARG A 88 7.58 -17.82 0.21
C ARG A 88 7.28 -16.77 1.28
N THR A 89 8.28 -16.39 2.08
CA THR A 89 8.13 -15.41 3.15
C THR A 89 7.95 -14.01 2.56
N THR A 90 8.69 -13.71 1.49
CA THR A 90 8.63 -12.43 0.79
C THR A 90 7.32 -12.27 0.01
N SER A 91 6.71 -13.36 -0.49
CA SER A 91 5.34 -13.31 -1.05
C SER A 91 4.33 -12.71 -0.07
N ARG A 92 4.41 -13.05 1.22
CA ARG A 92 3.53 -12.48 2.24
C ARG A 92 3.86 -11.01 2.52
N TYR A 93 5.13 -10.64 2.55
CA TYR A 93 5.54 -9.26 2.77
C TYR A 93 5.17 -8.35 1.60
N PHE A 94 5.25 -8.87 0.37
CA PHE A 94 4.75 -8.22 -0.82
C PHE A 94 3.27 -7.83 -0.67
N TRP A 95 2.41 -8.79 -0.33
CA TRP A 95 0.99 -8.52 -0.14
C TRP A 95 0.71 -7.54 0.99
N ASN A 96 1.39 -7.68 2.13
CA ASN A 96 1.26 -6.71 3.22
C ASN A 96 1.66 -5.29 2.81
N SER A 97 2.68 -5.15 1.94
CA SER A 97 3.09 -3.85 1.41
C SER A 97 2.05 -3.28 0.44
N LEU A 98 1.46 -4.12 -0.42
CA LEU A 98 0.37 -3.69 -1.30
C LEU A 98 -0.91 -3.34 -0.54
N ASP A 99 -1.22 -4.03 0.55
CA ASP A 99 -2.36 -3.68 1.43
C ASP A 99 -2.21 -2.27 2.01
N LEU A 100 -0.98 -1.86 2.36
CA LEU A 100 -0.70 -0.51 2.83
C LEU A 100 -0.91 0.52 1.71
N VAL A 101 -0.44 0.22 0.49
CA VAL A 101 -0.66 1.08 -0.67
C VAL A 101 -2.16 1.21 -0.99
N ALA A 102 -2.90 0.11 -0.98
CA ALA A 102 -4.35 0.10 -1.21
C ALA A 102 -5.10 0.89 -0.14
N ALA A 103 -4.70 0.80 1.14
CA ALA A 103 -5.29 1.61 2.21
C ALA A 103 -5.09 3.11 1.96
N GLU A 104 -3.91 3.53 1.52
CA GLU A 104 -3.61 4.94 1.23
C GLU A 104 -4.38 5.46 0.01
N CYS A 105 -4.59 4.62 -1.01
CA CYS A 105 -5.47 4.92 -2.14
C CYS A 105 -6.95 5.00 -1.72
N ALA A 106 -7.40 4.14 -0.80
CA ALA A 106 -8.77 4.16 -0.31
C ALA A 106 -9.10 5.45 0.48
N GLU A 107 -8.13 6.03 1.18
CA GLU A 107 -8.27 7.34 1.87
C GLU A 107 -8.54 8.50 0.90
N VAL A 108 -8.22 8.33 -0.39
CA VAL A 108 -8.52 9.30 -1.46
C VAL A 108 -9.66 8.86 -2.39
N GLY A 109 -10.34 7.75 -2.06
CA GLY A 109 -11.52 7.27 -2.78
C GLY A 109 -11.24 6.25 -3.89
N GLU A 110 -9.98 5.80 -4.00
CA GLU A 110 -9.54 4.79 -4.97
C GLU A 110 -9.41 3.43 -4.28
N GLU A 111 -10.46 2.60 -4.36
CA GLU A 111 -10.44 1.24 -3.82
C GLU A 111 -9.73 0.30 -4.81
N LEU A 112 -8.50 -0.12 -4.48
CA LEU A 112 -7.73 -1.04 -5.32
C LEU A 112 -8.15 -2.50 -5.12
N SER A 113 -8.22 -3.26 -6.21
CA SER A 113 -8.49 -4.69 -6.24
C SER A 113 -7.42 -5.46 -7.02
N PHE A 114 -6.52 -6.11 -6.29
CA PHE A 114 -5.43 -6.89 -6.87
C PHE A 114 -5.85 -8.35 -7.12
N ASP A 115 -5.73 -8.80 -8.37
CA ASP A 115 -5.96 -10.19 -8.74
C ASP A 115 -5.02 -11.15 -8.00
N ARG A 116 -5.54 -12.31 -7.60
CA ARG A 116 -4.79 -13.33 -6.84
C ARG A 116 -4.20 -12.82 -5.52
N HIS A 117 -4.79 -11.78 -4.93
CA HIS A 117 -4.36 -11.25 -3.63
C HIS A 117 -4.21 -12.35 -2.58
N GLY A 118 -3.05 -12.37 -1.91
CA GLY A 118 -2.72 -13.34 -0.88
C GLY A 118 -2.26 -14.72 -1.39
N GLU A 119 -2.28 -14.97 -2.71
CA GLU A 119 -1.69 -16.18 -3.28
C GLU A 119 -0.15 -16.09 -3.28
N PRO A 120 0.59 -17.21 -3.17
CA PRO A 120 2.04 -17.18 -3.33
C PRO A 120 2.44 -16.58 -4.68
N LEU A 121 3.46 -15.71 -4.69
CA LEU A 121 3.99 -15.18 -5.95
C LEU A 121 4.49 -16.34 -6.81
N GLN A 122 3.89 -16.49 -7.99
CA GLN A 122 4.30 -17.54 -8.91
C GLN A 122 5.57 -17.10 -9.61
N THR A 123 6.59 -17.95 -9.58
CA THR A 123 7.78 -17.77 -10.41
C THR A 123 7.34 -17.59 -11.86
N ILE A 124 7.88 -16.57 -12.53
CA ILE A 124 7.65 -16.37 -13.97
C ILE A 124 8.11 -17.65 -14.68
N ALA A 125 7.15 -18.44 -15.16
CA ALA A 125 7.37 -19.62 -15.97
C ALA A 125 7.75 -19.17 -17.39
N GLY A 126 8.92 -18.54 -17.50
CA GLY A 126 9.47 -17.97 -18.73
C GLY A 126 10.99 -17.98 -18.80
N SER A 127 11.68 -18.48 -17.76
CA SER A 127 13.09 -18.88 -17.83
C SER A 127 13.22 -20.40 -17.70
N GLY A 128 12.41 -21.12 -18.47
CA GLY A 128 12.62 -22.53 -18.71
C GLY A 128 13.87 -22.72 -19.57
N ALA A 129 14.95 -23.15 -18.92
CA ALA A 129 15.98 -24.04 -19.44
C ALA A 129 16.28 -23.93 -20.94
N GLY A 130 17.41 -23.30 -21.28
CA GLY A 130 18.15 -23.68 -22.48
C GLY A 130 18.43 -25.18 -22.40
N ALA A 131 17.91 -25.90 -23.39
CA ALA A 131 18.25 -27.28 -23.71
C ALA A 131 19.75 -27.43 -24.02
#